data_AF-A0A8X7V4Q4-F1
#
_entry.id   AF-A0A8X7V4Q4-F1
#
_cell.length_a   1.000
_cell.length_b   1.000
_cell.length_c   1.000
_cell.angle_alpha   90.00
_cell.angle_beta   90.00
_cell.angle_gamma   90.00
#
_symmetry.space_group_name_H-M   'P 1'
#
loop_
_entity.id
_entity.type
_entity.pdbx_description
1 polymer ?
#
loop_
_entity_poly.entity_id
_entity_poly.type
_entity_poly.pdbx_seq_one_letter_code
_entity_poly.pdbx_strand_id
1 'polypeptide(L)'
;MFLRRFLKTTQISSYVGTIRTISSSLHTTPSTTSSPALKRKIFANLKSSENPCDDVLRDMEEQGFQINPADLTRWANLLEKQGREEKALEILSFLDWKCCLMMSKSALCVAGNRYTIRTFRRVAKIISPSVVNIDGPNESYGSGIVFGEEGKIITCAHIVVNLHKFRASPVYRSKRIEVEVALSCDQTFRGVVADCDADYDLALVKIETPTKASFSPAKFGVSNDVSVGDMVLSIDFANSFSTGIISCVKRTNKEIDVKGKCQFYLQTECPLNEGYFGGPVVNLEGEVIGVNCAYGKRNVRDGFAMPIDTVMKVMKERNW
;
A
#
# COMPACT_ATOMS: atom_id res chain seq x y z
N MET A 1 24.08 -0.87 -29.79
CA MET A 1 25.34 -0.30 -29.25
C MET A 1 25.28 0.08 -27.77
N PHE A 2 24.12 0.44 -27.20
CA PHE A 2 24.00 0.82 -25.78
C PHE A 2 24.15 -0.35 -24.77
N LEU A 3 23.71 -1.56 -25.11
CA LEU A 3 23.82 -2.74 -24.22
C LEU A 3 25.24 -3.31 -24.08
N ARG A 4 26.15 -3.06 -25.04
CA ARG A 4 27.54 -3.59 -24.99
C ARG A 4 28.42 -2.91 -23.94
N ARG A 5 28.02 -1.72 -23.43
CA ARG A 5 28.75 -0.99 -22.38
C ARG A 5 28.37 -1.41 -20.95
N PHE A 6 27.22 -2.06 -20.75
CA PHE A 6 26.76 -2.43 -19.40
C PHE A 6 27.32 -3.78 -18.91
N LEU A 7 27.73 -4.66 -19.84
CA LEU A 7 28.16 -6.02 -19.54
C LEU A 7 29.67 -6.18 -19.25
N LYS A 8 30.42 -5.09 -19.12
CA LYS A 8 31.88 -5.14 -18.87
C LYS A 8 32.30 -5.08 -17.40
N THR A 9 31.37 -5.19 -16.47
CA THR A 9 31.70 -5.20 -15.05
C THR A 9 31.09 -6.39 -14.33
N THR A 10 31.98 -7.09 -13.62
CA THR A 10 31.77 -7.98 -12.46
C THR A 10 31.33 -9.44 -12.69
N GLN A 11 32.32 -10.33 -12.54
CA GLN A 11 32.29 -11.68 -11.97
C GLN A 11 31.11 -12.61 -12.31
N ILE A 12 31.29 -13.41 -13.37
CA ILE A 12 30.34 -14.43 -13.84
C ILE A 12 30.55 -15.80 -13.15
N SER A 13 31.67 -16.02 -12.45
CA SER A 13 32.00 -17.36 -11.90
C SER A 13 31.14 -17.78 -10.69
N SER A 14 30.53 -16.85 -9.96
CA SER A 14 29.76 -17.17 -8.73
C SER A 14 28.28 -17.49 -8.99
N TYR A 15 27.76 -17.22 -10.18
CA TYR A 15 26.33 -17.35 -10.51
C TYR A 15 25.93 -18.75 -11.00
N VAL A 16 26.87 -19.54 -11.53
CA VAL A 16 26.61 -20.88 -12.08
C VAL A 16 26.06 -21.84 -11.02
N GLY A 17 26.49 -21.69 -9.75
CA GLY A 17 26.00 -22.50 -8.63
C GLY A 17 24.56 -22.20 -8.22
N THR A 18 24.15 -20.93 -8.27
CA THR A 18 22.82 -20.47 -7.83
C THR A 18 21.72 -20.79 -8.86
N ILE A 19 22.08 -20.89 -10.15
CA ILE A 19 21.16 -21.18 -11.25
C ILE A 19 20.53 -22.59 -11.14
N ARG A 20 21.26 -23.57 -10.59
CA ARG A 20 20.71 -24.94 -10.39
C ARG A 20 19.55 -24.99 -9.39
N THR A 21 19.52 -24.10 -8.40
CA THR A 21 18.57 -24.16 -7.28
C THR A 21 17.23 -23.46 -7.59
N ILE A 22 17.21 -22.50 -8.52
CA ILE A 22 16.01 -21.71 -8.84
C ILE A 22 15.14 -22.42 -9.90
N SER A 23 15.75 -23.27 -10.73
CA SER A 23 15.04 -24.05 -11.76
C SER A 23 13.98 -25.02 -11.20
N SER A 24 14.09 -25.45 -9.94
CA SER A 24 13.19 -26.46 -9.37
C SER A 24 11.88 -25.90 -8.80
N SER A 25 11.73 -24.57 -8.68
CA SER A 25 10.62 -23.95 -7.93
C SER A 25 9.61 -23.16 -8.78
N LEU A 26 9.70 -23.21 -10.11
CA LEU A 26 8.83 -22.41 -11.00
C LEU A 26 8.14 -23.31 -12.03
N HIS A 27 7.08 -23.99 -11.59
CA HIS A 27 6.13 -24.67 -12.48
C HIS A 27 4.70 -24.26 -12.15
N THR A 28 4.14 -23.32 -12.91
CA THR A 28 2.69 -23.15 -13.09
C THR A 28 2.37 -22.37 -14.38
N THR A 29 2.56 -23.02 -15.53
CA THR A 29 1.72 -22.83 -16.73
C THR A 29 1.73 -24.16 -17.50
N PRO A 30 0.61 -24.58 -18.12
CA PRO A 30 0.53 -25.88 -18.78
C PRO A 30 1.41 -25.87 -20.02
N SER A 31 2.56 -26.56 -19.94
CA SER A 31 3.53 -26.69 -21.02
C SER A 31 3.06 -27.73 -22.03
N THR A 32 2.96 -27.35 -23.32
CA THR A 32 3.15 -28.33 -24.40
C THR A 32 4.59 -28.81 -24.31
N THR A 33 4.80 -29.96 -23.67
CA THR A 33 6.11 -30.60 -23.64
C THR A 33 6.55 -30.88 -25.08
N SER A 34 7.64 -30.25 -25.50
CA SER A 34 8.09 -30.37 -26.88
C SER A 34 8.54 -31.81 -27.16
N SER A 35 7.88 -32.44 -28.13
CA SER A 35 8.18 -33.80 -28.54
C SER A 35 9.67 -33.96 -28.90
N PRO A 36 10.32 -35.09 -28.55
CA PRO A 36 11.71 -35.37 -28.94
C PRO A 36 11.98 -35.19 -30.44
N ALA A 37 10.98 -35.47 -31.29
CA ALA A 37 11.09 -35.26 -32.74
C ALA A 37 11.23 -33.78 -33.11
N LEU A 38 10.44 -32.91 -32.45
CA LEU A 38 10.50 -31.46 -32.65
C LEU A 38 11.85 -30.90 -32.18
N LYS A 39 12.34 -31.34 -31.01
CA LYS A 39 13.66 -30.94 -30.50
C LYS A 39 14.81 -31.29 -31.45
N ARG A 40 14.74 -32.45 -32.13
CA ARG A 40 15.73 -32.83 -33.16
C ARG A 40 15.64 -31.94 -34.39
N LYS A 41 14.43 -31.59 -34.84
CA LYS A 41 14.22 -30.68 -35.98
C LYS A 41 14.77 -29.28 -35.68
N ILE A 42 14.52 -28.76 -34.48
CA ILE A 42 15.05 -27.47 -34.03
C ILE A 42 16.58 -27.50 -34.04
N PHE A 43 17.18 -28.55 -33.48
CA PHE A 43 18.64 -28.69 -33.47
C PHE A 43 19.24 -28.78 -34.89
N ALA A 44 18.56 -29.44 -35.82
CA ALA A 44 18.99 -29.48 -37.22
C ALA A 44 18.97 -28.08 -37.86
N ASN A 45 17.92 -27.30 -37.60
CA ASN A 45 17.80 -25.92 -38.11
C ASN A 45 18.87 -24.99 -37.53
N LEU A 46 19.18 -25.12 -36.22
CA LEU A 46 20.28 -24.38 -35.59
C LEU A 46 21.64 -24.68 -36.23
N LYS A 47 21.84 -25.91 -36.73
CA LYS A 47 23.06 -26.29 -37.43
C LYS A 47 23.16 -25.65 -38.81
N SER A 48 22.05 -25.57 -39.55
CA SER A 48 22.02 -25.08 -40.93
C SER A 48 21.89 -23.56 -41.05
N SER A 49 21.30 -22.87 -40.07
CA SER A 49 21.12 -21.40 -40.09
C SER A 49 22.45 -20.65 -39.99
N GLU A 50 22.54 -19.49 -40.64
CA GLU A 50 23.67 -18.57 -40.52
C GLU A 50 23.64 -17.79 -39.20
N ASN A 51 22.45 -17.38 -38.72
CA ASN A 51 22.24 -16.73 -37.43
C ASN A 51 21.22 -17.54 -36.57
N PRO A 52 21.66 -18.59 -35.86
CA PRO A 52 20.79 -19.47 -35.08
C PRO A 52 19.95 -18.74 -34.01
N CYS A 53 20.41 -17.60 -33.49
CA CYS A 53 19.68 -16.84 -32.48
C CYS A 53 18.44 -16.14 -33.06
N ASP A 54 18.62 -15.40 -34.14
CA ASP A 54 17.55 -14.63 -34.75
C ASP A 54 16.66 -15.53 -35.63
N ASP A 55 17.24 -16.36 -36.50
CA ASP A 55 16.50 -17.12 -37.52
C ASP A 55 15.72 -18.33 -36.96
N VAL A 56 16.09 -18.80 -35.77
CA VAL A 56 15.54 -20.04 -35.20
C VAL A 56 15.01 -19.82 -33.80
N LEU A 57 15.81 -19.29 -32.87
CA LEU A 57 15.39 -19.21 -31.48
C LEU A 57 14.35 -18.10 -31.25
N ARG A 58 14.50 -16.92 -31.87
CA ARG A 58 13.52 -15.83 -31.76
C ARG A 58 12.23 -16.11 -32.51
N ASP A 59 12.31 -16.53 -33.77
CA ASP A 59 11.14 -16.92 -34.57
C ASP A 59 10.26 -17.96 -33.86
N MET A 60 10.88 -18.90 -33.15
CA MET A 60 10.15 -19.89 -32.36
C MET A 60 9.47 -19.31 -31.13
N GLU A 61 10.12 -18.39 -30.40
CA GLU A 61 9.49 -17.71 -29.27
C GLU A 61 8.33 -16.80 -29.72
N GLU A 62 8.45 -16.15 -30.88
CA GLU A 62 7.35 -15.37 -31.50
C GLU A 62 6.17 -16.24 -31.89
N GLN A 63 6.42 -17.48 -32.32
CA GLN A 63 5.39 -18.50 -32.54
C GLN A 63 4.84 -19.11 -31.24
N GLY A 64 5.24 -18.59 -30.08
CA GLY A 64 4.74 -18.98 -28.76
C GLY A 64 5.41 -20.22 -28.17
N PHE A 65 6.51 -20.69 -28.74
CA PHE A 65 7.21 -21.87 -28.26
C PHE A 65 8.17 -21.55 -27.09
N GLN A 66 7.97 -22.20 -25.95
CA GLN A 66 8.88 -22.03 -24.80
C GLN A 66 10.10 -22.96 -24.89
N ILE A 67 11.23 -22.40 -25.30
CA ILE A 67 12.50 -23.13 -25.34
C ILE A 67 13.06 -23.28 -23.91
N ASN A 68 13.26 -24.51 -23.43
CA ASN A 68 13.80 -24.76 -22.11
C ASN A 68 15.32 -24.46 -22.06
N PRO A 69 15.82 -23.72 -21.03
CA PRO A 69 17.24 -23.52 -20.79
C PRO A 69 18.11 -24.77 -20.90
N ALA A 70 17.63 -25.92 -20.41
CA ALA A 70 18.38 -27.18 -20.46
C ALA A 70 18.60 -27.69 -21.89
N ASP A 71 17.65 -27.44 -22.80
CA ASP A 71 17.78 -27.81 -24.21
C ASP A 71 18.81 -26.91 -24.91
N LEU A 72 18.82 -25.60 -24.61
CA LEU A 72 19.81 -24.65 -25.14
C LEU A 72 21.24 -25.02 -24.74
N THR A 73 21.47 -25.32 -23.45
CA THR A 73 22.78 -25.78 -22.96
C THR A 73 23.20 -27.09 -23.64
N ARG A 74 22.28 -28.03 -23.80
CA ARG A 74 22.56 -29.31 -24.47
C ARG A 74 22.94 -29.10 -25.93
N TRP A 75 22.25 -28.22 -26.65
CA TRP A 75 22.54 -27.94 -28.06
C TRP A 75 23.87 -27.21 -28.25
N ALA A 76 24.19 -26.24 -27.39
CA ALA A 76 25.49 -25.57 -27.40
C ALA A 76 26.65 -26.57 -27.24
N ASN A 77 26.58 -27.45 -26.24
CA ASN A 77 27.61 -28.48 -25.99
C ASN A 77 27.74 -29.47 -27.17
N LEU A 78 26.65 -29.77 -27.88
CA LEU A 78 26.70 -30.64 -29.06
C LEU A 78 27.34 -29.94 -30.27
N LEU A 79 27.14 -28.63 -30.44
CA LEU A 79 27.77 -27.85 -31.51
C LEU A 79 29.25 -27.63 -31.25
N GLU A 80 29.63 -27.37 -30.00
CA GLU A 80 31.04 -27.27 -29.58
C GLU A 80 31.80 -28.58 -29.88
N LYS A 81 31.22 -29.74 -29.53
CA LYS A 81 31.79 -31.06 -29.88
C LYS A 81 31.89 -31.32 -31.39
N GLN A 82 31.13 -30.60 -32.21
CA GLN A 82 31.17 -30.67 -33.68
C GLN A 82 32.10 -29.62 -34.30
N GLY A 83 32.90 -28.90 -33.51
CA GLY A 83 33.80 -27.85 -33.97
C GLY A 83 33.10 -26.57 -34.41
N ARG A 84 31.86 -26.34 -33.96
CA ARG A 84 31.03 -25.17 -34.30
C ARG A 84 30.92 -24.22 -33.11
N GLU A 85 32.07 -23.77 -32.61
CA GLU A 85 32.21 -22.99 -31.37
C GLU A 85 31.46 -21.65 -31.43
N GLU A 86 31.55 -20.93 -32.56
CA GLU A 86 30.88 -19.64 -32.74
C GLU A 86 29.35 -19.75 -32.59
N LYS A 87 28.75 -20.76 -33.21
CA LYS A 87 27.30 -21.05 -33.06
C LYS A 87 26.92 -21.49 -31.65
N ALA A 88 27.81 -22.21 -30.97
CA ALA A 88 27.58 -22.58 -29.57
C ALA A 88 27.56 -21.34 -28.67
N LEU A 89 28.50 -20.40 -28.88
CA LEU A 89 28.56 -19.13 -28.16
C LEU A 89 27.33 -18.26 -28.39
N GLU A 90 26.80 -18.23 -29.61
CA GLU A 90 25.56 -17.52 -29.91
C GLU A 90 24.37 -18.09 -29.12
N ILE A 91 24.19 -19.42 -29.13
CA ILE A 91 23.12 -20.08 -28.35
C ILE A 91 23.27 -19.80 -26.84
N LEU A 92 24.51 -19.80 -26.33
CA LEU A 92 24.78 -19.46 -24.93
C LEU A 92 24.50 -17.98 -24.64
N SER A 93 24.80 -17.07 -25.57
CA SER A 93 24.43 -15.66 -25.45
C SER A 93 22.92 -15.46 -25.43
N PHE A 94 22.16 -16.26 -26.19
CA PHE A 94 20.69 -16.24 -26.15
C PHE A 94 20.16 -16.78 -24.82
N LEU A 95 20.76 -17.85 -24.31
CA LEU A 95 20.45 -18.39 -22.98
C LEU A 95 20.71 -17.36 -21.87
N ASP A 96 21.84 -16.66 -21.91
CA ASP A 96 22.18 -15.62 -20.95
C ASP A 96 21.18 -14.47 -20.99
N TRP A 97 20.83 -13.98 -22.19
CA TRP A 97 19.79 -12.98 -22.36
C TRP A 97 18.44 -13.43 -21.76
N LYS A 98 18.04 -14.68 -22.02
CA LYS A 98 16.79 -15.25 -21.50
C LYS A 98 16.81 -15.39 -19.98
N CYS A 99 17.93 -15.82 -19.41
CA CYS A 99 18.14 -15.87 -17.96
C CYS A 99 18.05 -14.47 -17.33
N CYS A 100 18.67 -13.45 -17.93
CA CYS A 100 18.54 -12.07 -17.48
C CYS A 100 17.08 -11.57 -17.51
N LEU A 101 16.32 -11.94 -18.55
CA LEU A 101 14.92 -11.53 -18.73
C LEU A 101 13.95 -12.26 -17.78
N MET A 102 14.24 -13.53 -17.44
CA MET A 102 13.50 -14.26 -16.42
C MET A 102 13.83 -13.74 -15.01
N MET A 103 15.11 -13.50 -14.73
CA MET A 103 15.55 -12.94 -13.46
C MET A 103 15.00 -11.53 -13.23
N SER A 104 14.87 -10.69 -14.26
CA SER A 104 14.27 -9.36 -14.11
C SER A 104 12.78 -9.44 -13.75
N LYS A 105 12.01 -10.34 -14.41
CA LYS A 105 10.58 -10.54 -14.11
C LYS A 105 10.35 -11.11 -12.72
N SER A 106 11.13 -12.12 -12.32
CA SER A 106 11.04 -12.74 -10.99
C SER A 106 11.56 -11.83 -9.88
N ALA A 107 12.65 -11.08 -10.12
CA ALA A 107 13.18 -10.11 -9.16
C ALA A 107 12.22 -8.91 -8.98
N LEU A 108 11.55 -8.42 -10.02
CA LEU A 108 10.52 -7.37 -9.87
C LEU A 108 9.36 -7.86 -8.98
N CYS A 109 8.85 -9.08 -9.20
CA CYS A 109 7.78 -9.64 -8.37
C CYS A 109 8.21 -9.86 -6.91
N VAL A 110 9.42 -10.37 -6.67
CA VAL A 110 9.90 -10.69 -5.32
C VAL A 110 10.40 -9.45 -4.55
N ALA A 111 11.03 -8.48 -5.24
CA ALA A 111 11.47 -7.23 -4.64
C ALA A 111 10.29 -6.29 -4.35
N GLY A 112 9.30 -6.22 -5.27
CA GLY A 112 8.08 -5.46 -5.04
C GLY A 112 7.30 -5.95 -3.81
N ASN A 113 7.15 -7.26 -3.65
CA ASN A 113 6.39 -7.81 -2.52
C ASN A 113 7.11 -7.66 -1.17
N ARG A 114 8.45 -7.77 -1.13
CA ARG A 114 9.23 -7.54 0.11
C ARG A 114 9.31 -6.08 0.52
N TYR A 115 9.31 -5.15 -0.42
CA TYR A 115 9.32 -3.71 -0.13
C TYR A 115 7.98 -3.28 0.47
N THR A 116 6.87 -3.65 -0.17
CA THR A 116 5.51 -3.29 0.30
C THR A 116 5.20 -3.84 1.70
N ILE A 117 5.52 -5.10 2.00
CA ILE A 117 5.28 -5.70 3.33
C ILE A 117 6.10 -5.00 4.42
N ARG A 118 7.34 -4.58 4.13
CA ARG A 118 8.16 -3.82 5.09
C ARG A 118 7.60 -2.42 5.31
N THR A 119 7.04 -1.80 4.27
CA THR A 119 6.46 -0.46 4.34
C THR A 119 5.22 -0.41 5.22
N PHE A 120 4.23 -1.30 5.02
CA PHE A 120 3.01 -1.27 5.85
C PHE A 120 3.28 -1.54 7.32
N ARG A 121 4.15 -2.51 7.63
CA ARG A 121 4.55 -2.77 9.01
C ARG A 121 5.27 -1.58 9.64
N ARG A 122 6.05 -0.83 8.85
CA ARG A 122 6.73 0.40 9.30
C ARG A 122 5.71 1.49 9.59
N VAL A 123 4.78 1.74 8.67
CA VAL A 123 3.70 2.73 8.83
C VAL A 123 2.88 2.42 10.09
N ALA A 124 2.43 1.17 10.24
CA ALA A 124 1.71 0.70 11.43
C ALA A 124 2.42 1.04 12.74
N LYS A 125 3.72 0.75 12.83
CA LYS A 125 4.53 1.05 14.01
C LYS A 125 4.65 2.55 14.30
N ILE A 126 4.66 3.39 13.26
CA ILE A 126 4.79 4.85 13.41
C ILE A 126 3.50 5.43 13.97
N ILE A 127 2.35 4.99 13.45
CA ILE A 127 1.07 5.66 13.70
C ILE A 127 0.21 5.00 14.78
N SER A 128 0.29 3.69 15.03
CA SER A 128 -0.51 3.00 16.06
C SER A 128 -0.48 3.71 17.43
N PRO A 129 0.70 4.16 17.94
CA PRO A 129 0.76 4.89 19.21
C PRO A 129 0.03 6.23 19.24
N SER A 130 -0.36 6.76 18.07
CA SER A 130 -1.10 8.01 17.91
C SER A 130 -2.60 7.80 17.74
N VAL A 131 -3.08 6.56 17.61
CA VAL A 131 -4.49 6.23 17.41
C VAL A 131 -5.07 5.70 18.73
N VAL A 132 -6.25 6.19 19.08
CA VAL A 132 -6.92 5.85 20.35
C VAL A 132 -8.36 5.42 20.09
N ASN A 133 -8.92 4.58 20.97
CA ASN A 133 -10.35 4.35 21.03
C ASN A 133 -11.02 5.52 21.74
N ILE A 134 -12.23 5.86 21.32
CA ILE A 134 -13.09 6.80 22.02
C ILE A 134 -14.45 6.14 22.17
N ASP A 135 -14.82 5.88 23.42
CA ASP A 135 -16.17 5.48 23.78
C ASP A 135 -16.92 6.73 24.22
N GLY A 136 -17.84 7.15 23.34
CA GLY A 136 -18.70 8.31 23.51
C GLY A 136 -20.00 7.98 24.23
N PRO A 137 -20.80 9.01 24.56
CA PRO A 137 -22.08 8.82 25.22
C PRO A 137 -23.11 8.12 24.32
N ASN A 138 -23.97 7.29 24.91
CA ASN A 138 -25.03 6.51 24.24
C ASN A 138 -24.51 5.39 23.33
N GLU A 139 -23.51 4.62 23.79
CA GLU A 139 -22.96 3.46 23.06
C GLU A 139 -22.37 3.82 21.69
N SER A 140 -21.98 5.10 21.51
CA SER A 140 -21.21 5.51 20.35
C SER A 140 -19.74 5.21 20.59
N TYR A 141 -19.05 4.70 19.58
CA TYR A 141 -17.63 4.40 19.64
C TYR A 141 -16.97 4.80 18.33
N GLY A 142 -15.66 5.00 18.38
CA GLY A 142 -14.84 5.24 17.21
C GLY A 142 -13.39 5.48 17.59
N SER A 143 -12.62 6.02 16.66
CA SER A 143 -11.21 6.30 16.86
C SER A 143 -10.93 7.79 17.05
N GLY A 144 -9.73 8.09 17.54
CA GLY A 144 -9.20 9.44 17.62
C GLY A 144 -7.72 9.49 17.27
N ILE A 145 -7.24 10.68 16.94
CA ILE A 145 -5.85 10.97 16.59
C ILE A 145 -5.25 11.89 17.63
N VAL A 146 -4.23 11.41 18.34
CA VAL A 146 -3.44 12.19 19.27
C VAL A 146 -2.59 13.20 18.51
N PHE A 147 -2.62 14.46 18.93
CA PHE A 147 -1.82 15.54 18.34
C PHE A 147 -1.29 16.49 19.42
N GLY A 148 -0.16 17.17 19.14
CA GLY A 148 0.49 18.07 20.09
C GLY A 148 0.95 17.39 21.40
N GLU A 149 1.45 18.17 22.36
CA GLU A 149 2.16 17.62 23.54
C GLU A 149 1.30 17.46 24.82
N GLU A 150 -0.03 17.47 24.75
CA GLU A 150 -0.89 17.63 25.93
C GLU A 150 -2.07 16.64 26.04
N GLY A 151 -1.96 15.47 25.41
CA GLY A 151 -3.08 14.49 25.41
C GLY A 151 -4.34 15.05 24.75
N LYS A 152 -4.14 15.90 23.71
CA LYS A 152 -5.21 16.40 22.85
C LYS A 152 -5.47 15.38 21.75
N ILE A 153 -6.75 15.17 21.46
CA ILE A 153 -7.22 14.18 20.50
C ILE A 153 -8.24 14.84 19.57
N ILE A 154 -8.05 14.65 18.27
CA ILE A 154 -9.08 14.95 17.27
C ILE A 154 -9.88 13.70 17.03
N THR A 155 -11.20 13.86 16.92
CA THR A 155 -12.12 12.78 16.52
C THR A 155 -13.32 13.37 15.78
N CYS A 156 -14.24 12.52 15.34
CA CYS A 156 -15.50 12.99 14.78
C CYS A 156 -16.46 13.46 15.86
N ALA A 157 -17.12 14.58 15.64
CA ALA A 157 -18.06 15.14 16.60
C ALA A 157 -19.26 14.23 16.86
N HIS A 158 -19.77 13.54 15.83
CA HIS A 158 -20.90 12.63 15.99
C HIS A 158 -20.62 11.43 16.91
N ILE A 159 -19.34 11.09 17.16
CA ILE A 159 -18.96 10.03 18.11
C ILE A 159 -19.17 10.51 19.54
N VAL A 160 -18.77 11.75 19.83
CA VAL A 160 -18.67 12.26 21.20
C VAL A 160 -19.87 13.12 21.61
N VAL A 161 -20.63 13.67 20.66
CA VAL A 161 -21.80 14.49 20.94
C VAL A 161 -22.99 14.13 20.06
N ASN A 162 -24.20 14.30 20.61
CA ASN A 162 -25.40 14.27 19.79
C ASN A 162 -25.52 15.58 18.99
N LEU A 163 -25.13 15.56 17.71
CA LEU A 163 -25.10 16.74 16.85
C LEU A 163 -26.43 17.49 16.74
N HIS A 164 -27.57 16.79 16.82
CA HIS A 164 -28.89 17.44 16.79
C HIS A 164 -29.11 18.27 18.06
N LYS A 165 -28.87 17.69 19.23
CA LYS A 165 -28.96 18.40 20.52
C LYS A 165 -27.92 19.51 20.63
N PHE A 166 -26.71 19.26 20.16
CA PHE A 166 -25.63 20.24 20.14
C PHE A 166 -25.99 21.47 19.31
N ARG A 167 -26.61 21.30 18.14
CA ARG A 167 -27.10 22.43 17.34
C ARG A 167 -28.27 23.15 17.99
N ALA A 168 -29.25 22.42 18.53
CA ALA A 168 -30.51 22.99 18.99
C ALA A 168 -30.48 23.60 20.41
N SER A 169 -29.62 23.11 21.32
CA SER A 169 -29.71 23.44 22.75
C SER A 169 -28.42 24.08 23.28
N PRO A 170 -28.46 25.37 23.66
CA PRO A 170 -27.34 26.01 24.37
C PRO A 170 -27.00 25.31 25.69
N VAL A 171 -28.01 24.79 26.39
CA VAL A 171 -27.83 24.04 27.64
C VAL A 171 -27.01 22.77 27.40
N TYR A 172 -27.26 22.07 26.29
CA TYR A 172 -26.48 20.89 25.93
C TYR A 172 -25.02 21.24 25.60
N ARG A 173 -24.77 22.38 24.93
CA ARG A 173 -23.40 22.83 24.63
C ARG A 173 -22.61 23.21 25.87
N SER A 174 -23.27 23.73 26.91
CA SER A 174 -22.63 24.06 28.18
C SER A 174 -22.40 22.84 29.09
N LYS A 175 -22.93 21.67 28.72
CA LYS A 175 -22.77 20.45 29.51
C LYS A 175 -21.33 19.92 29.35
N ARG A 176 -20.73 19.53 30.46
CA ARG A 176 -19.50 18.72 30.45
C ARG A 176 -19.82 17.33 29.90
N ILE A 177 -19.18 16.97 28.78
CA ILE A 177 -19.35 15.66 28.15
C ILE A 177 -18.06 14.88 28.36
N GLU A 178 -18.20 13.73 29.01
CA GLU A 178 -17.10 12.84 29.34
C GLU A 178 -17.09 11.67 28.37
N VAL A 179 -15.89 11.20 28.06
CA VAL A 179 -15.64 10.07 27.17
C VAL A 179 -14.56 9.19 27.79
N GLU A 180 -14.57 7.91 27.45
CA GLU A 180 -13.46 7.00 27.77
C GLU A 180 -12.51 6.94 26.58
N VAL A 181 -11.21 7.05 26.85
CA VAL A 181 -10.15 7.00 25.84
C VAL A 181 -9.24 5.82 26.12
N ALA A 182 -9.18 4.85 25.22
CA ALA A 182 -8.27 3.72 25.33
C ALA A 182 -7.08 3.91 24.38
N LEU A 183 -5.86 3.77 24.91
CA LEU A 183 -4.63 3.78 24.11
C LEU A 183 -4.33 2.39 23.56
N SER A 184 -3.47 2.33 22.55
CA SER A 184 -2.98 1.07 21.96
C SER A 184 -2.22 0.14 22.93
N CYS A 185 -1.94 0.60 24.15
CA CYS A 185 -1.25 -0.14 25.22
C CYS A 185 -2.20 -0.64 26.32
N ASP A 186 -3.50 -0.75 26.02
CA ASP A 186 -4.57 -1.15 26.95
C ASP A 186 -4.74 -0.23 28.18
N GLN A 187 -4.15 0.97 28.14
CA GLN A 187 -4.39 2.00 29.15
C GLN A 187 -5.64 2.80 28.80
N THR A 188 -6.57 2.88 29.75
CA THR A 188 -7.78 3.70 29.63
C THR A 188 -7.67 4.98 30.45
N PHE A 189 -8.18 6.07 29.89
CA PHE A 189 -8.17 7.39 30.49
C PHE A 189 -9.55 8.03 30.38
N ARG A 190 -9.89 8.86 31.36
CA ARG A 190 -11.04 9.74 31.26
C ARG A 190 -10.68 10.96 30.39
N GLY A 191 -11.51 11.21 29.39
CA GLY A 191 -11.44 12.37 28.52
C GLY A 191 -12.67 13.26 28.67
N VAL A 192 -12.51 14.52 28.28
CA VAL A 192 -13.60 15.50 28.22
C VAL A 192 -13.62 16.12 26.82
N VAL A 193 -14.81 16.28 26.25
CA VAL A 193 -15.00 17.05 25.02
C VAL A 193 -14.76 18.52 25.35
N ALA A 194 -13.61 19.04 24.94
CA ALA A 194 -13.19 20.41 25.23
C ALA A 194 -13.83 21.42 24.27
N ASP A 195 -13.97 21.05 23.00
CA ASP A 195 -14.69 21.84 22.00
C ASP A 195 -15.21 20.93 20.88
N CYS A 196 -16.19 21.43 20.13
CA CYS A 196 -16.83 20.71 19.03
C CYS A 196 -17.22 21.67 17.90
N ASP A 197 -16.85 21.31 16.68
CA ASP A 197 -17.33 21.92 15.45
C ASP A 197 -18.33 20.98 14.76
N ALA A 198 -19.61 21.22 15.00
CA ALA A 198 -20.66 20.42 14.40
C ALA A 198 -20.73 20.56 12.87
N ASP A 199 -20.26 21.67 12.31
CA ASP A 199 -20.33 21.93 10.87
C ASP A 199 -19.25 21.16 10.09
N TYR A 200 -18.09 20.96 10.69
CA TYR A 200 -17.04 20.11 10.16
C TYR A 200 -17.04 18.70 10.74
N ASP A 201 -17.98 18.39 11.65
CA ASP A 201 -18.06 17.10 12.32
C ASP A 201 -16.74 16.71 13.01
N LEU A 202 -16.08 17.70 13.64
CA LEU A 202 -14.82 17.52 14.35
C LEU A 202 -15.00 17.87 15.82
N ALA A 203 -14.33 17.14 16.70
CA ALA A 203 -14.29 17.46 18.13
C ALA A 203 -12.86 17.37 18.68
N LEU A 204 -12.59 18.25 19.65
CA LEU A 204 -11.40 18.21 20.47
C LEU A 204 -11.72 17.50 21.78
N VAL A 205 -11.06 16.38 22.01
CA VAL A 205 -11.07 15.67 23.30
C VAL A 205 -9.76 15.94 24.02
N LYS A 206 -9.84 16.20 25.33
CA LYS A 206 -8.67 16.35 26.19
C LYS A 206 -8.70 15.31 27.30
N ILE A 207 -7.60 14.60 27.48
CA ILE A 207 -7.42 13.67 28.61
C ILE A 207 -7.20 14.48 29.89
N GLU A 208 -7.87 14.11 30.98
CA GLU A 208 -7.83 14.86 32.26
C GLU A 208 -6.47 14.75 32.97
N THR A 209 -5.84 13.58 32.93
CA THR A 209 -4.57 13.30 33.63
C THR A 209 -3.56 12.65 32.68
N PRO A 210 -3.05 13.40 31.68
CA PRO A 210 -2.13 12.85 30.71
C PRO A 210 -0.76 12.61 31.36
N THR A 211 -0.28 11.37 31.33
CA THR A 211 1.13 11.06 31.59
C THR A 211 1.93 11.30 30.32
N LYS A 212 2.90 12.24 30.33
CA LYS A 212 3.69 12.61 29.14
C LYS A 212 4.31 11.42 28.39
N ALA A 213 4.62 10.33 29.09
CA ALA A 213 5.18 9.12 28.50
C ALA A 213 4.18 8.27 27.70
N SER A 214 2.88 8.58 27.76
CA SER A 214 1.82 7.75 27.18
C SER A 214 1.37 8.18 25.79
N PHE A 215 1.78 9.37 25.31
CA PHE A 215 1.24 9.93 24.06
C PHE A 215 2.32 10.08 23.00
N SER A 216 2.05 9.54 21.82
CA SER A 216 2.88 9.74 20.63
C SER A 216 2.06 10.52 19.60
N PRO A 217 2.27 11.82 19.42
CA PRO A 217 1.48 12.63 18.50
C PRO A 217 1.68 12.18 17.05
N ALA A 218 0.58 12.11 16.28
CA ALA A 218 0.66 11.83 14.86
C ALA A 218 1.33 13.00 14.11
N LYS A 219 2.06 12.68 13.05
CA LYS A 219 2.54 13.68 12.09
C LYS A 219 1.45 13.94 11.06
N PHE A 220 1.16 15.20 10.80
CA PHE A 220 0.24 15.60 9.73
C PHE A 220 1.03 15.83 8.45
N GLY A 221 0.53 15.26 7.35
CA GLY A 221 1.05 15.48 6.01
C GLY A 221 0.35 16.65 5.34
N VAL A 222 0.33 16.65 4.01
CA VAL A 222 -0.32 17.66 3.18
C VAL A 222 -1.36 16.97 2.31
N SER A 223 -2.64 17.26 2.52
CA SER A 223 -3.71 16.65 1.71
C SER A 223 -3.80 17.22 0.30
N ASN A 224 -3.28 18.43 0.07
CA ASN A 224 -3.22 19.02 -1.27
C ASN A 224 -2.25 18.31 -2.22
N ASP A 225 -1.29 17.55 -1.69
CA ASP A 225 -0.32 16.78 -2.49
C ASP A 225 -0.86 15.38 -2.85
N VAL A 226 -2.00 15.00 -2.27
CA VAL A 226 -2.64 13.70 -2.48
C VAL A 226 -3.25 13.62 -3.88
N SER A 227 -2.99 12.51 -4.57
CA SER A 227 -3.46 12.22 -5.91
C SER A 227 -4.30 10.94 -5.97
N VAL A 228 -5.17 10.85 -6.97
CA VAL A 228 -5.92 9.62 -7.24
C VAL A 228 -4.93 8.50 -7.59
N GLY A 229 -5.10 7.34 -6.98
CA GLY A 229 -4.20 6.18 -7.10
C GLY A 229 -3.15 6.09 -5.99
N ASP A 230 -3.00 7.13 -5.16
CA ASP A 230 -2.07 7.07 -4.02
C ASP A 230 -2.48 5.98 -3.05
N MET A 231 -1.52 5.15 -2.65
CA MET A 231 -1.74 4.08 -1.70
C MET A 231 -1.82 4.64 -0.29
N VAL A 232 -2.83 4.19 0.44
CA VAL A 232 -3.14 4.67 1.79
C VAL A 232 -3.44 3.53 2.74
N LEU A 233 -3.26 3.82 4.02
CA LEU A 233 -3.70 2.97 5.11
C LEU A 233 -4.70 3.73 5.99
N SER A 234 -5.65 3.01 6.54
CA SER A 234 -6.60 3.47 7.54
C SER A 234 -6.56 2.53 8.73
N ILE A 235 -6.71 3.09 9.92
CA ILE A 235 -6.34 2.41 11.17
C ILE A 235 -7.40 2.72 12.22
N ASP A 236 -7.90 1.66 12.85
CA ASP A 236 -8.77 1.77 14.02
C ASP A 236 -7.99 1.53 15.32
N PHE A 237 -8.64 1.78 16.46
CA PHE A 237 -8.04 1.61 17.77
C PHE A 237 -7.62 0.15 18.09
N ALA A 238 -8.28 -0.85 17.48
CA ALA A 238 -8.03 -2.26 17.73
C ALA A 238 -6.76 -2.76 17.03
N ASN A 239 -5.93 -1.84 16.51
CA ASN A 239 -4.83 -2.11 15.61
C ASN A 239 -5.29 -2.90 14.38
N SER A 240 -6.53 -2.72 13.94
CA SER A 240 -6.99 -3.22 12.65
C SER A 240 -6.51 -2.28 11.56
N PHE A 241 -5.88 -2.86 10.55
CA PHE A 241 -5.31 -2.14 9.43
C PHE A 241 -6.12 -2.41 8.19
N SER A 242 -6.57 -1.34 7.57
CA SER A 242 -7.23 -1.35 6.29
C SER A 242 -6.36 -0.63 5.27
N THR A 243 -6.20 -1.20 4.08
CA THR A 243 -5.37 -0.62 3.01
C THR A 243 -6.18 -0.46 1.75
N GLY A 244 -5.87 0.58 0.98
CA GLY A 244 -6.55 0.90 -0.25
C GLY A 244 -5.79 1.98 -1.02
N ILE A 245 -6.49 2.60 -1.95
CA ILE A 245 -6.01 3.77 -2.69
C ILE A 245 -6.95 4.95 -2.48
N ILE A 246 -6.48 6.14 -2.83
CA ILE A 246 -7.34 7.30 -3.04
C ILE A 246 -8.07 7.15 -4.37
N SER A 247 -9.39 7.03 -4.33
CA SER A 247 -10.23 6.90 -5.53
C SER A 247 -10.74 8.25 -6.04
N CYS A 248 -10.81 9.27 -5.18
CA CYS A 248 -11.16 10.64 -5.54
C CYS A 248 -10.69 11.62 -4.44
N VAL A 249 -10.24 12.82 -4.82
CA VAL A 249 -9.76 13.86 -3.88
C VAL A 249 -10.77 14.98 -3.62
N LYS A 250 -11.87 15.02 -4.39
CA LYS A 250 -12.85 16.11 -4.38
C LYS A 250 -14.29 15.62 -4.38
N ARG A 251 -14.61 14.60 -3.57
CA ARG A 251 -16.00 14.22 -3.35
C ARG A 251 -16.73 15.28 -2.56
N THR A 252 -17.87 15.72 -3.05
CA THR A 252 -18.67 16.74 -2.39
C THR A 252 -19.54 16.14 -1.30
N ASN A 253 -19.83 16.93 -0.26
CA ASN A 253 -20.74 16.54 0.82
C ASN A 253 -22.10 16.02 0.31
N LYS A 254 -22.63 16.60 -0.78
CA LYS A 254 -23.87 16.20 -1.45
C LYS A 254 -23.78 14.82 -2.09
N GLU A 255 -22.65 14.48 -2.72
CA GLU A 255 -22.47 13.17 -3.37
C GLU A 255 -22.39 12.03 -2.36
N ILE A 256 -21.90 12.32 -1.15
CA ILE A 256 -21.69 11.32 -0.11
C ILE A 256 -22.79 11.34 0.97
N ASP A 257 -23.83 12.17 0.81
CA ASP A 257 -24.95 12.35 1.74
C ASP A 257 -24.50 12.69 3.18
N VAL A 258 -23.42 13.46 3.31
CA VAL A 258 -22.90 13.96 4.60
C VAL A 258 -23.34 15.40 4.78
N LYS A 259 -23.86 15.72 5.96
CA LYS A 259 -24.22 17.10 6.34
C LYS A 259 -23.00 17.80 6.91
N GLY A 260 -22.67 19.00 6.42
CA GLY A 260 -21.56 19.79 6.93
C GLY A 260 -21.08 20.87 5.96
N LYS A 261 -20.13 21.68 6.43
CA LYS A 261 -19.48 22.76 5.68
C LYS A 261 -18.21 22.31 4.94
N CYS A 262 -17.70 21.11 5.22
CA CYS A 262 -16.60 20.56 4.44
C CYS A 262 -17.05 20.37 2.98
N GLN A 263 -16.36 21.04 2.05
CA GLN A 263 -16.74 21.03 0.64
C GLN A 263 -16.26 19.77 -0.08
N PHE A 264 -15.08 19.27 0.28
CA PHE A 264 -14.40 18.19 -0.41
C PHE A 264 -13.88 17.15 0.56
N TYR A 265 -14.08 15.89 0.21
CA TYR A 265 -13.64 14.71 0.95
C TYR A 265 -12.73 13.86 0.06
N LEU A 266 -11.76 13.22 0.71
CA LEU A 266 -10.99 12.13 0.13
C LEU A 266 -11.86 10.88 0.12
N GLN A 267 -12.03 10.25 -1.03
CA GLN A 267 -12.60 8.92 -1.15
C GLN A 267 -11.47 7.90 -1.16
N THR A 268 -11.58 6.88 -0.32
CA THR A 268 -10.62 5.78 -0.24
C THR A 268 -11.31 4.45 -0.50
N GLU A 269 -10.54 3.49 -1.00
CA GLU A 269 -10.97 2.10 -1.17
C GLU A 269 -10.71 1.21 0.06
N CYS A 270 -10.26 1.80 1.16
CA CYS A 270 -10.09 1.10 2.43
C CYS A 270 -11.46 0.57 2.90
N PRO A 271 -11.61 -0.74 3.17
CA PRO A 271 -12.79 -1.23 3.89
C PRO A 271 -12.87 -0.58 5.27
N LEU A 272 -13.95 0.15 5.57
CA LEU A 272 -14.16 0.84 6.84
C LEU A 272 -15.46 0.38 7.52
N ASN A 273 -15.51 0.57 8.84
CA ASN A 273 -16.70 0.48 9.68
C ASN A 273 -16.70 1.67 10.67
N GLU A 274 -17.70 1.75 11.55
CA GLU A 274 -17.84 2.85 12.51
C GLU A 274 -16.62 3.05 13.41
N GLY A 275 -15.90 1.97 13.75
CA GLY A 275 -14.69 2.02 14.58
C GLY A 275 -13.55 2.85 13.98
N TYR A 276 -13.53 3.05 12.66
CA TYR A 276 -12.51 3.87 11.99
C TYR A 276 -12.80 5.37 12.05
N PHE A 277 -14.04 5.78 12.31
CA PHE A 277 -14.42 7.19 12.31
C PHE A 277 -13.64 7.96 13.38
N GLY A 278 -13.16 9.16 13.03
CA GLY A 278 -12.26 9.96 13.85
C GLY A 278 -10.80 9.49 13.84
N GLY A 279 -10.52 8.30 13.30
CA GLY A 279 -9.16 7.77 13.08
C GLY A 279 -8.51 8.27 11.78
N PRO A 280 -7.21 8.01 11.59
CA PRO A 280 -6.44 8.58 10.50
C PRO A 280 -6.55 7.79 9.18
N VAL A 281 -6.47 8.51 8.07
CA VAL A 281 -5.99 8.01 6.78
C VAL A 281 -4.55 8.48 6.62
N VAL A 282 -3.62 7.56 6.36
CA VAL A 282 -2.18 7.86 6.28
C VAL A 282 -1.56 7.48 4.93
N ASN A 283 -0.55 8.24 4.52
CA ASN A 283 0.32 7.91 3.40
C ASN A 283 1.36 6.82 3.77
N LEU A 284 2.22 6.45 2.82
CA LEU A 284 3.25 5.42 3.02
C LEU A 284 4.40 5.88 3.93
N GLU A 285 4.48 7.17 4.22
CA GLU A 285 5.42 7.81 5.14
C GLU A 285 4.94 7.72 6.60
N GLY A 286 3.66 7.42 6.82
CA GLY A 286 3.02 7.39 8.14
C GLY A 286 2.50 8.74 8.61
N GLU A 287 2.26 9.66 7.69
CA GLU A 287 1.70 10.97 7.94
C GLU A 287 0.20 10.96 7.67
N VAL A 288 -0.57 11.62 8.53
CA VAL A 288 -2.02 11.73 8.39
C VAL A 288 -2.34 12.69 7.25
N ILE A 289 -3.06 12.20 6.25
CA ILE A 289 -3.56 12.96 5.10
C ILE A 289 -5.07 13.20 5.18
N GLY A 290 -5.77 12.52 6.09
CA GLY A 290 -7.17 12.78 6.37
C GLY A 290 -7.69 12.11 7.63
N VAL A 291 -8.91 12.47 8.01
CA VAL A 291 -9.63 11.91 9.18
C VAL A 291 -10.89 11.22 8.68
N ASN A 292 -11.04 9.92 8.93
CA ASN A 292 -12.20 9.16 8.49
C ASN A 292 -13.47 9.70 9.14
N CYS A 293 -14.52 9.96 8.36
CA CYS A 293 -15.76 10.54 8.89
C CYS A 293 -17.03 9.84 8.41
N ALA A 294 -16.99 9.12 7.30
CA ALA A 294 -18.14 8.40 6.77
C ALA A 294 -17.70 7.22 5.89
N TYR A 295 -18.64 6.31 5.61
CA TYR A 295 -18.49 5.29 4.57
C TYR A 295 -19.79 5.16 3.76
N GLY A 296 -19.68 4.64 2.54
CA GLY A 296 -20.80 4.45 1.63
C GLY A 296 -21.75 3.36 2.12
N LYS A 297 -23.03 3.71 2.32
CA LYS A 297 -24.07 2.74 2.73
C LYS A 297 -24.37 1.66 1.69
N ARG A 298 -24.04 1.91 0.41
CA ARG A 298 -24.27 0.97 -0.71
C ARG A 298 -23.03 0.17 -1.09
N ASN A 299 -21.85 0.64 -0.72
CA ASN A 299 -20.58 0.01 -1.06
C ASN A 299 -19.60 0.22 0.09
N VAL A 300 -19.31 -0.85 0.81
CA VAL A 300 -18.45 -0.85 2.01
C VAL A 300 -17.00 -0.44 1.68
N ARG A 301 -16.63 -0.44 0.39
CA ARG A 301 -15.33 0.04 -0.10
C ARG A 301 -15.30 1.54 -0.40
N ASP A 302 -16.37 2.29 -0.16
CA ASP A 302 -16.35 3.75 -0.29
C ASP A 302 -16.09 4.38 1.07
N GLY A 303 -14.83 4.51 1.47
CA GLY A 303 -14.44 5.26 2.65
C GLY A 303 -14.36 6.77 2.34
N PHE A 304 -14.78 7.62 3.28
CA PHE A 304 -14.68 9.07 3.14
C PHE A 304 -13.95 9.69 4.32
N ALA A 305 -12.94 10.50 4.00
CA ALA A 305 -12.13 11.20 4.97
C ALA A 305 -12.09 12.72 4.72
N MET A 306 -12.13 13.49 5.79
CA MET A 306 -11.89 14.93 5.73
C MET A 306 -10.39 15.18 5.46
N PRO A 307 -10.03 15.99 4.45
CA PRO A 307 -8.62 16.27 4.15
C PRO A 307 -7.91 16.93 5.34
N ILE A 308 -6.68 16.51 5.65
CA ILE A 308 -5.95 17.00 6.83
C ILE A 308 -5.73 18.52 6.80
N ASP A 309 -5.58 19.13 5.62
CA ASP A 309 -5.44 20.59 5.50
C ASP A 309 -6.72 21.32 5.94
N THR A 310 -7.89 20.71 5.72
CA THR A 310 -9.17 21.24 6.20
C THR A 310 -9.27 21.10 7.71
N VAL A 311 -8.87 19.95 8.26
CA VAL A 311 -8.84 19.72 9.72
C VAL A 311 -7.91 20.72 10.40
N MET A 312 -6.69 20.89 9.89
CA MET A 312 -5.72 21.87 10.42
C MET A 312 -6.23 23.31 10.35
N LYS A 313 -6.96 23.66 9.29
CA LYS A 313 -7.61 24.97 9.18
C LYS A 313 -8.65 25.17 10.30
N VAL A 314 -9.52 24.18 10.52
CA VAL A 314 -10.53 24.24 11.60
C VAL A 314 -9.85 24.33 12.97
N MET A 315 -8.84 23.50 13.23
CA MET A 315 -8.06 23.55 14.47
C MET A 315 -7.49 24.95 14.73
N LYS A 316 -6.92 25.57 13.70
CA LYS A 316 -6.37 26.92 13.80
C LYS A 316 -7.45 27.97 14.04
N GLU A 317 -8.57 27.91 13.34
CA GLU A 317 -9.68 28.86 13.50
C GLU A 317 -10.34 28.77 14.89
N ARG A 318 -10.31 27.58 15.50
CA ARG A 318 -10.89 27.32 16.82
C ARG A 318 -9.88 27.35 17.98
N ASN A 319 -8.60 27.60 17.70
CA ASN A 319 -7.51 27.58 18.67
C ASN A 319 -7.38 26.25 19.44
N TRP A 320 -7.43 25.13 18.72
CA TRP A 320 -7.23 23.78 19.27
C TRP A 320 -5.76 23.43 19.50
#